data_AF-K1TVG2-F1
#
_entry.id   AF-K1TVG2-F1
#
_cell.length_a   1.000
_cell.length_b   1.000
_cell.length_c   1.000
_cell.angle_alpha   90.00
_cell.angle_beta   90.00
_cell.angle_gamma   90.00
#
_symmetry.space_group_name_H-M   'P 1'
#
loop_
_entity.id
_entity.type
_entity.pdbx_description
1 polymer ?
#
loop_
_entity_poly.entity_id
_entity_poly.type
_entity_poly.pdbx_seq_one_letter_code
_entity_poly.pdbx_strand_id
1 'polypeptide(L)'
;FGAYICDVGQYLADADDAGKKIMFEAQLGALRDIDYGIYPYTTSSNTIGAYAPIGAGIPGRKLNKSIGIMKAYSSCVGDGPFTTELAMTEEEKHLLREAGHEYGAATGRPRRVGPFDVVASRYGVQCQGCDELALTLFDVLDYMEEVPVVAQYKLADGTVTDRFPTGKTLDDA
;
A
#
# COMPACT_ATOMS: atom_id res chain seq x y z
N PHE A 1 -20.68 -17.13 -19.41
CA PHE A 1 -19.26 -17.18 -18.99
C PHE A 1 -18.41 -18.17 -19.76
N GLY A 2 -18.94 -19.27 -20.30
CA GLY A 2 -18.13 -20.28 -21.01
C GLY A 2 -17.21 -19.73 -22.11
N ALA A 3 -17.65 -18.73 -22.88
CA ALA A 3 -16.84 -18.09 -23.93
C ALA A 3 -15.62 -17.30 -23.40
N TYR A 4 -15.56 -17.02 -22.10
CA TYR A 4 -14.45 -16.29 -21.46
C TYR A 4 -13.50 -17.22 -20.68
N ILE A 5 -13.82 -18.51 -20.57
CA ILE A 5 -12.98 -19.48 -19.87
C ILE A 5 -11.83 -19.89 -20.81
N CYS A 6 -10.61 -19.81 -20.34
CA CYS A 6 -9.43 -20.28 -21.05
C CYS A 6 -8.35 -20.75 -20.06
N ASP A 7 -7.34 -21.45 -20.58
CA ASP A 7 -6.09 -21.70 -19.84
C ASP A 7 -5.28 -20.40 -19.81
N VAL A 8 -5.47 -19.63 -18.75
CA VAL A 8 -4.81 -18.33 -18.56
C VAL A 8 -3.29 -18.49 -18.46
N GLY A 9 -2.81 -19.58 -17.85
CA GLY A 9 -1.37 -19.84 -17.70
C GLY A 9 -0.71 -20.02 -19.06
N GLN A 10 -1.28 -20.89 -19.92
CA GLN A 10 -0.78 -21.08 -21.28
C GLN A 10 -0.91 -19.79 -22.11
N TYR A 11 -2.05 -19.10 -22.03
CA TYR A 11 -2.27 -17.86 -22.78
C TYR A 11 -1.24 -16.77 -22.45
N LEU A 12 -0.92 -16.58 -21.17
CA LEU A 12 0.09 -15.61 -20.74
C LEU A 12 1.50 -16.05 -21.07
N ALA A 13 1.82 -17.35 -20.98
CA ALA A 13 3.12 -17.88 -21.37
C ALA A 13 3.39 -17.67 -22.86
N ASP A 14 2.42 -18.00 -23.73
CA ASP A 14 2.53 -17.79 -25.18
C ASP A 14 2.65 -16.30 -25.52
N ALA A 15 1.93 -15.43 -24.80
CA ALA A 15 2.02 -13.99 -24.99
C ALA A 15 3.41 -13.44 -24.63
N ASP A 16 3.97 -13.88 -23.51
CA ASP A 16 5.32 -13.50 -23.07
C ASP A 16 6.39 -14.02 -24.04
N ASP A 17 6.31 -15.29 -24.45
CA ASP A 17 7.25 -15.91 -25.39
C ASP A 17 7.18 -15.26 -26.79
N ALA A 18 6.01 -14.73 -27.18
CA ALA A 18 5.84 -13.91 -28.38
C ALA A 18 6.32 -12.45 -28.23
N GLY A 19 6.88 -12.08 -27.07
CA GLY A 19 7.43 -10.75 -26.79
C GLY A 19 6.37 -9.67 -26.52
N LYS A 20 5.12 -10.06 -26.21
CA LYS A 20 4.08 -9.09 -25.84
C LYS A 20 4.36 -8.49 -24.45
N LYS A 21 3.69 -7.38 -24.15
CA LYS A 21 3.75 -6.74 -22.83
C LYS A 21 2.54 -7.15 -22.01
N ILE A 22 2.81 -7.66 -20.81
CA ILE A 22 1.80 -8.07 -19.83
C ILE A 22 1.93 -7.11 -18.65
N MET A 23 0.80 -6.55 -18.22
CA MET A 23 0.72 -5.72 -17.02
C MET A 23 -0.11 -6.44 -15.99
N PHE A 24 0.43 -6.61 -14.79
CA PHE A 24 -0.30 -7.16 -13.65
C PHE A 24 -0.80 -6.00 -12.79
N GLU A 25 -2.11 -5.93 -12.59
CA GLU A 25 -2.73 -4.99 -11.67
C GLU A 25 -2.89 -5.65 -10.32
N ALA A 26 -2.19 -5.14 -9.31
CA ALA A 26 -2.28 -5.64 -7.95
C ALA A 26 -3.46 -5.00 -7.20
N GLN A 27 -4.05 -5.75 -6.28
CA GLN A 27 -5.05 -5.23 -5.34
C GLN A 27 -4.42 -5.04 -3.96
N LEU A 28 -4.86 -4.00 -3.24
CA LEU A 28 -4.38 -3.60 -1.90
C LEU A 28 -2.92 -3.13 -1.92
N GLY A 29 -2.25 -3.12 -0.76
CA GLY A 29 -0.87 -2.68 -0.61
C GLY A 29 -0.08 -3.60 0.31
N ALA A 30 1.24 -3.40 0.36
CA ALA A 30 2.18 -4.28 1.09
C ALA A 30 1.81 -4.46 2.57
N LEU A 31 1.33 -3.40 3.23
CA LEU A 31 0.95 -3.46 4.65
C LEU A 31 -0.32 -4.28 4.93
N ARG A 32 -1.03 -4.72 3.89
CA ARG A 32 -2.17 -5.65 3.99
C ARG A 32 -1.80 -7.08 3.58
N ASP A 33 -0.58 -7.33 3.13
CA ASP A 33 -0.12 -8.67 2.81
C ASP A 33 -0.21 -9.61 4.02
N ILE A 34 -0.52 -10.88 3.81
CA ILE A 34 -0.66 -11.86 4.90
C ILE A 34 0.65 -12.13 5.67
N ASP A 35 1.80 -12.05 5.00
CA ASP A 35 3.12 -12.36 5.56
C ASP A 35 3.90 -11.08 5.90
N TYR A 36 3.82 -10.08 5.01
CA TYR A 36 4.59 -8.84 5.11
C TYR A 36 3.79 -7.67 5.69
N GLY A 37 2.49 -7.84 5.92
CA GLY A 37 1.61 -6.79 6.41
C GLY A 37 1.54 -6.69 7.93
N ILE A 38 0.59 -5.87 8.39
CA ILE A 38 0.34 -5.63 9.81
C ILE A 38 -0.59 -6.72 10.36
N TYR A 39 -0.07 -7.91 10.64
CA TYR A 39 -0.86 -9.02 11.19
C TYR A 39 -1.42 -8.69 12.59
N PRO A 40 -2.69 -9.02 12.92
CA PRO A 40 -3.69 -9.77 12.12
C PRO A 40 -4.57 -8.90 11.22
N TYR A 41 -4.27 -7.61 11.06
CA TYR A 41 -5.01 -6.65 10.26
C TYR A 41 -4.62 -6.72 8.77
N THR A 42 -4.60 -7.92 8.21
CA THR A 42 -4.17 -8.21 6.84
C THR A 42 -5.34 -8.73 6.00
N THR A 43 -5.14 -8.85 4.69
CA THR A 43 -5.96 -9.75 3.87
C THR A 43 -5.47 -11.19 4.05
N SER A 44 -6.23 -12.15 3.52
CA SER A 44 -5.89 -13.57 3.51
C SER A 44 -5.08 -14.00 2.27
N SER A 45 -4.51 -13.04 1.55
CA SER A 45 -3.78 -13.27 0.29
C SER A 45 -2.48 -12.47 0.26
N ASN A 46 -1.58 -12.85 -0.64
CA ASN A 46 -0.39 -12.06 -0.88
C ASN A 46 -0.70 -10.89 -1.81
N THR A 47 -0.25 -9.70 -1.43
CA THR A 47 -0.38 -8.43 -2.17
C THR A 47 0.97 -7.96 -2.72
N ILE A 48 2.04 -8.71 -2.44
CA ILE A 48 3.38 -8.44 -2.95
C ILE A 48 3.50 -8.77 -4.44
N GLY A 49 4.12 -7.87 -5.21
CA GLY A 49 4.27 -7.95 -6.66
C GLY A 49 4.93 -9.24 -7.14
N ALA A 50 5.84 -9.83 -6.36
CA ALA A 50 6.45 -11.12 -6.66
C ALA A 50 5.43 -12.27 -6.84
N TYR A 51 4.24 -12.16 -6.24
CA TYR A 51 3.16 -13.13 -6.39
C TYR A 51 2.33 -12.93 -7.66
N ALA A 52 2.48 -11.82 -8.39
CA ALA A 52 1.71 -11.57 -9.61
C ALA A 52 1.84 -12.70 -10.67
N PRO A 53 3.05 -13.12 -11.11
CA PRO A 53 3.18 -14.23 -12.05
C PRO A 53 2.72 -15.56 -11.46
N ILE A 54 2.86 -15.77 -10.14
CA ILE A 54 2.41 -16.98 -9.44
C ILE A 54 0.88 -17.07 -9.49
N GLY A 55 0.19 -16.01 -9.08
CA GLY A 55 -1.27 -15.90 -9.09
C GLY A 55 -1.88 -15.93 -10.49
N ALA A 56 -1.12 -15.52 -11.50
CA ALA A 56 -1.53 -15.57 -12.91
C ALA A 56 -1.30 -16.93 -13.59
N GLY A 57 -0.68 -17.90 -12.90
CA GLY A 57 -0.44 -19.25 -13.44
C GLY A 57 0.84 -19.43 -14.25
N ILE A 58 1.80 -18.49 -14.14
CA ILE A 58 3.10 -18.53 -14.83
C ILE A 58 4.27 -18.31 -13.85
N PRO A 59 4.42 -19.18 -12.82
CA PRO A 59 5.35 -18.96 -11.70
C PRO A 59 6.84 -18.94 -12.09
N GLY A 60 7.19 -19.42 -13.28
CA GLY A 60 8.56 -19.35 -13.80
C GLY A 60 8.97 -17.97 -14.34
N ARG A 61 8.01 -17.05 -14.54
CA ARG A 61 8.27 -15.72 -15.09
C ARG A 61 8.60 -14.73 -13.98
N LYS A 62 9.48 -13.77 -14.27
CA LYS A 62 9.89 -12.71 -13.34
C LYS A 62 9.36 -11.37 -13.84
N LEU A 63 9.02 -10.48 -12.91
CA LEU A 63 8.70 -9.10 -13.25
C LEU A 63 9.95 -8.40 -13.78
N ASN A 64 9.80 -7.66 -14.89
CA ASN A 64 10.86 -6.82 -15.44
C ASN A 64 10.83 -5.39 -14.89
N LYS A 65 9.67 -4.96 -14.39
CA LYS A 65 9.43 -3.62 -13.86
C LYS A 65 8.32 -3.67 -12.83
N SER A 66 8.56 -3.11 -11.65
CA SER A 66 7.61 -2.95 -10.56
C SER A 66 7.41 -1.46 -10.26
N ILE A 67 6.16 -0.99 -10.38
CA ILE A 67 5.79 0.40 -10.12
C ILE A 67 4.94 0.44 -8.85
N GLY A 68 5.46 1.05 -7.79
CA GLY A 68 4.71 1.26 -6.56
C GLY A 68 3.77 2.46 -6.69
N ILE A 69 2.49 2.25 -6.41
CA ILE A 69 1.52 3.35 -6.33
C ILE A 69 1.51 3.87 -4.91
N MET A 70 1.87 5.14 -4.74
CA MET A 70 2.04 5.77 -3.44
C MET A 70 1.18 7.02 -3.36
N LYS A 71 0.37 7.16 -2.32
CA LYS A 71 -0.35 8.42 -2.06
C LYS A 71 0.58 9.43 -1.39
N ALA A 72 0.35 10.71 -1.64
CA ALA A 72 1.09 11.80 -0.99
C ALA A 72 0.78 11.95 0.52
N TYR A 73 -0.22 11.24 1.02
CA TYR A 73 -0.58 11.14 2.43
C TYR A 73 -1.04 9.71 2.74
N SER A 74 -1.20 9.38 4.01
CA SER A 74 -1.56 8.01 4.41
C SER A 74 -3.06 7.87 4.63
N SER A 75 -3.62 6.72 4.24
CA SER A 75 -5.03 6.39 4.49
C SER A 75 -5.18 4.91 4.83
N CYS A 76 -6.08 4.59 5.77
CA CYS A 76 -6.35 3.23 6.22
C CYS A 76 -7.86 2.96 6.31
N VAL A 77 -8.30 1.77 5.91
CA VAL A 77 -9.69 1.30 6.09
C VAL A 77 -9.70 0.16 7.09
N GLY A 78 -10.54 0.27 8.12
CA GLY A 78 -10.67 -0.74 9.15
C GLY A 78 -9.70 -0.53 10.32
N ASP A 79 -9.67 -1.54 11.19
CA ASP A 79 -8.92 -1.50 12.43
C ASP A 79 -7.42 -1.80 12.21
N GLY A 80 -6.67 -1.60 13.28
CA GLY A 80 -5.24 -1.88 13.36
C GLY A 80 -4.39 -0.63 13.59
N PRO A 81 -3.08 -0.80 13.83
CA PRO A 81 -2.14 0.29 13.99
C PRO A 81 -2.14 1.23 12.80
N PHE A 82 -2.03 2.53 13.09
CA PHE A 82 -1.81 3.56 12.09
C PHE A 82 -1.05 4.72 12.73
N THR A 83 0.24 4.51 12.99
CA THR A 83 1.08 5.41 13.78
C THR A 83 1.00 6.86 13.33
N THR A 84 1.09 7.13 12.02
CA THR A 84 1.04 8.50 11.52
C THR A 84 -0.32 9.19 11.74
N GLU A 85 -1.42 8.48 11.98
CA GLU A 85 -2.71 9.11 12.35
C GLU A 85 -2.61 9.88 13.68
N LEU A 86 -1.70 9.47 14.57
CA LEU A 86 -1.47 10.15 15.85
C LEU A 86 -0.73 11.48 15.69
N ALA A 87 -0.15 11.75 14.52
CA ALA A 87 0.58 12.98 14.20
C ALA A 87 -0.32 14.11 13.66
N MET A 88 -1.65 13.92 13.68
CA MET A 88 -2.64 14.92 13.30
C MET A 88 -3.74 15.03 14.35
N THR A 89 -4.29 16.23 14.51
CA THR A 89 -5.52 16.52 15.25
C THR A 89 -6.75 16.01 14.49
N GLU A 90 -7.89 15.87 15.16
CA GLU A 90 -9.13 15.44 14.48
C GLU A 90 -9.61 16.44 13.43
N GLU A 91 -9.40 17.74 13.64
CA GLU A 91 -9.72 18.79 12.67
C GLU A 91 -8.89 18.63 11.38
N GLU A 92 -7.57 18.43 11.51
CA GLU A 92 -6.68 18.20 10.36
C GLU A 92 -7.05 16.93 9.59
N LYS A 93 -7.40 15.86 10.30
CA LYS A 93 -7.89 14.62 9.68
C LYS A 93 -9.21 14.84 8.94
N HIS A 94 -10.10 15.67 9.48
CA HIS A 94 -11.36 15.99 8.80
C HIS A 94 -11.09 16.75 7.50
N LEU A 95 -10.26 17.79 7.53
CA LEU A 95 -9.89 18.56 6.34
C LEU A 95 -9.23 17.68 5.27
N LEU A 96 -8.31 16.80 5.66
CA LEU A 96 -7.65 15.89 4.71
C LEU A 96 -8.62 14.87 4.09
N ARG A 97 -9.60 14.38 4.86
CA ARG A 97 -10.66 13.51 4.32
C ARG A 97 -11.53 14.23 3.31
N GLU A 98 -11.93 15.45 3.61
CA GLU A 98 -12.75 16.27 2.72
C GLU A 98 -12.00 16.58 1.42
N ALA A 99 -10.74 17.03 1.52
CA ALA A 99 -9.92 17.32 0.35
C ALA A 99 -9.65 16.07 -0.51
N GLY A 100 -9.36 14.93 0.12
CA GLY A 100 -9.02 13.67 -0.56
C GLY A 100 -10.22 12.80 -0.94
N HIS A 101 -11.45 13.21 -0.59
CA HIS A 101 -12.67 12.43 -0.74
C HIS A 101 -12.53 11.02 -0.15
N GLU A 102 -11.90 10.90 1.02
CA GLU A 102 -11.51 9.62 1.62
C GLU A 102 -12.68 8.93 2.33
N TYR A 103 -13.64 8.49 1.53
CA TYR A 103 -14.85 7.80 1.94
C TYR A 103 -14.99 6.46 1.21
N GLY A 104 -15.46 5.43 1.91
CA GLY A 104 -15.68 4.11 1.32
C GLY A 104 -16.73 4.15 0.21
N ALA A 105 -16.37 3.72 -1.01
CA ALA A 105 -17.25 3.80 -2.19
C ALA A 105 -18.62 3.12 -2.01
N ALA A 106 -18.70 2.03 -1.22
CA ALA A 106 -19.95 1.30 -0.98
C ALA A 106 -20.65 1.68 0.34
N THR A 107 -19.90 2.08 1.36
CA THR A 107 -20.43 2.26 2.73
C THR A 107 -20.53 3.72 3.16
N GLY A 108 -19.88 4.63 2.44
CA GLY A 108 -19.73 6.04 2.82
C GLY A 108 -18.91 6.25 4.09
N ARG A 109 -18.33 5.19 4.70
CA ARG A 109 -17.59 5.34 5.95
C ARG A 109 -16.29 6.10 5.73
N PRO A 110 -15.93 7.07 6.58
CA PRO A 110 -14.68 7.79 6.47
C PRO A 110 -13.50 6.83 6.63
N ARG A 111 -12.49 6.95 5.77
CA ARG A 111 -11.22 6.26 5.99
C ARG A 111 -10.46 6.94 7.10
N ARG A 112 -9.62 6.21 7.83
CA ARG A 112 -8.60 6.82 8.69
C ARG A 112 -7.57 7.51 7.80
N VAL A 113 -7.09 8.69 8.20
CA VAL A 113 -6.10 9.45 7.43
C VAL A 113 -4.99 9.97 8.33
N GLY A 114 -3.82 10.24 7.73
CA GLY A 114 -2.72 10.89 8.41
C GLY A 114 -1.69 11.43 7.41
N PRO A 115 -0.63 12.07 7.93
CA PRO A 115 0.49 12.58 7.13
C PRO A 115 1.17 11.51 6.25
N PHE A 116 2.07 11.95 5.39
CA PHE A 116 2.93 11.03 4.65
C PHE A 116 3.84 10.28 5.63
N ASP A 117 3.79 8.95 5.59
CA ASP A 117 4.58 8.09 6.47
C ASP A 117 5.79 7.53 5.71
N VAL A 118 6.96 8.12 5.91
CA VAL A 118 8.19 7.71 5.23
C VAL A 118 8.65 6.34 5.71
N VAL A 119 8.44 6.01 6.99
CA VAL A 119 8.89 4.75 7.60
C VAL A 119 8.12 3.58 6.99
N ALA A 120 6.79 3.66 7.01
CA ALA A 120 5.92 2.65 6.43
C ALA A 120 6.04 2.59 4.90
N SER A 121 6.15 3.73 4.23
CA SER A 121 6.29 3.80 2.76
C SER A 121 7.60 3.16 2.29
N ARG A 122 8.72 3.41 2.99
CA ARG A 122 10.02 2.80 2.69
C ARG A 122 9.97 1.29 2.83
N TYR A 123 9.35 0.78 3.90
CA TYR A 123 9.14 -0.65 4.08
C TYR A 123 8.27 -1.24 2.96
N GLY A 124 7.16 -0.58 2.61
CA GLY A 124 6.29 -1.03 1.52
C GLY A 124 7.02 -1.11 0.17
N VAL A 125 7.87 -0.13 -0.15
CA VAL A 125 8.74 -0.13 -1.34
C VAL A 125 9.69 -1.33 -1.34
N GLN A 126 10.32 -1.61 -0.19
CA GLN A 126 11.23 -2.75 -0.06
C GLN A 126 10.50 -4.08 -0.24
N CYS A 127 9.32 -4.26 0.38
CA CYS A 127 8.52 -5.46 0.24
C CYS A 127 8.07 -5.70 -1.20
N GLN A 128 7.68 -4.63 -1.91
CA GLN A 128 7.23 -4.73 -3.31
C GLN A 128 8.36 -4.90 -4.33
N GLY A 129 9.61 -4.65 -3.92
CA GLY A 129 10.75 -4.60 -4.83
C GLY A 129 10.53 -3.58 -5.96
N CYS A 130 10.02 -2.39 -5.62
CA CYS A 130 9.70 -1.36 -6.61
C CYS A 130 10.96 -0.84 -7.31
N ASP A 131 10.90 -0.70 -8.63
CA ASP A 131 11.88 0.01 -9.44
C ASP A 131 11.54 1.51 -9.53
N GLU A 132 10.24 1.83 -9.56
CA GLU A 132 9.71 3.17 -9.69
C GLU A 132 8.54 3.42 -8.73
N LEU A 133 8.26 4.70 -8.49
CA LEU A 133 7.10 5.14 -7.73
C LEU A 133 6.24 6.08 -8.58
N ALA A 134 4.94 5.83 -8.59
CA ALA A 134 3.94 6.79 -9.01
C ALA A 134 3.36 7.44 -7.75
N LEU A 135 3.80 8.68 -7.46
CA LEU A 135 3.19 9.49 -6.41
C LEU A 135 1.85 10.04 -6.90
N THR A 136 0.81 9.86 -6.11
CA THR A 136 -0.58 10.16 -6.48
C THR A 136 -1.24 11.04 -5.43
N LEU A 137 -2.30 11.75 -5.84
CA LEU A 137 -3.09 12.62 -4.96
C LEU A 137 -2.25 13.72 -4.29
N PHE A 138 -1.25 14.24 -5.00
CA PHE A 138 -0.41 15.32 -4.50
C PHE A 138 -1.19 16.63 -4.44
N ASP A 139 -2.08 16.84 -5.42
CA ASP A 139 -3.04 17.96 -5.51
C ASP A 139 -3.98 18.06 -4.31
N VAL A 140 -4.23 16.96 -3.60
CA VAL A 140 -5.04 16.97 -2.36
C VAL A 140 -4.40 17.82 -1.26
N LEU A 141 -3.08 18.01 -1.30
CA LEU A 141 -2.34 18.74 -0.28
C LEU A 141 -2.23 20.24 -0.56
N ASP A 142 -2.77 20.74 -1.68
CA ASP A 142 -2.63 22.14 -2.13
C ASP A 142 -3.18 23.17 -1.14
N TYR A 143 -4.10 22.77 -0.25
CA TYR A 143 -4.67 23.65 0.77
C TYR A 143 -3.75 23.85 2.00
N MET A 144 -2.70 23.04 2.14
CA MET A 144 -1.79 23.07 3.27
C MET A 144 -0.65 24.07 3.02
N GLU A 145 -0.42 24.98 3.97
CA GLU A 145 0.78 25.83 3.95
C GLU A 145 2.06 25.01 4.23
N GLU A 146 1.96 24.06 5.17
CA GLU A 146 3.01 23.10 5.51
C GLU A 146 2.47 21.67 5.43
N VAL A 147 3.19 20.78 4.74
CA VAL A 147 2.81 19.37 4.63
C VAL A 147 3.56 18.56 5.69
N PRO A 148 2.85 17.98 6.68
CA PRO A 148 3.50 17.15 7.69
C PRO A 148 3.99 15.84 7.09
N VAL A 149 5.13 15.37 7.59
CA VAL A 149 5.75 14.11 7.19
C VAL A 149 6.30 13.40 8.42
N VAL A 150 5.96 12.12 8.58
CA VAL A 150 6.52 11.27 9.64
C VAL A 150 7.75 10.53 9.09
N ALA A 151 8.93 10.98 9.52
CA ALA A 151 10.21 10.44 9.06
C ALA A 151 10.75 9.30 9.95
N GLN A 152 10.35 9.27 11.22
CA GLN A 152 10.80 8.34 12.24
C GLN A 152 9.68 8.11 13.25
N TYR A 153 9.70 6.96 13.93
CA TYR A 153 8.82 6.66 15.05
C TYR A 153 9.57 6.70 16.36
N LYS A 154 8.85 7.00 17.44
CA LYS A 154 9.36 6.93 18.81
C LYS A 154 8.68 5.78 19.53
N LEU A 155 9.44 4.74 19.84
CA LEU A 155 8.92 3.55 20.51
C LEU A 155 8.66 3.82 21.99
N ALA A 156 7.88 2.94 22.64
CA ALA A 156 7.52 3.07 24.05
C ALA A 156 8.72 3.10 25.03
N ASP A 157 9.86 2.51 24.66
CA ASP A 157 11.10 2.59 25.45
C ASP A 157 11.86 3.92 25.26
N GLY A 158 11.33 4.82 24.43
CA GLY A 158 11.91 6.12 24.11
C GLY A 158 12.90 6.09 22.94
N THR A 159 13.21 4.92 22.38
CA THR A 159 14.10 4.81 21.22
C THR A 159 13.43 5.37 19.96
N VAL A 160 14.25 5.91 19.05
CA VAL A 160 13.81 6.45 17.77
C VAL A 160 14.27 5.52 16.66
N THR A 161 13.36 5.16 15.75
CA THR A 161 13.63 4.25 14.63
C THR A 161 13.09 4.82 13.33
N ASP A 162 13.81 4.59 12.23
CA ASP A 162 13.34 4.80 10.86
C ASP A 162 13.03 3.48 10.14
N ARG A 163 13.14 2.35 10.86
CA ARG A 163 12.74 1.02 10.42
C ARG A 163 11.32 0.73 10.89
N PHE A 164 10.49 0.26 9.96
CA PHE A 164 9.11 -0.14 10.25
C PHE A 164 9.07 -1.31 11.26
N PRO A 165 8.48 -1.09 12.46
CA PRO A 165 8.31 -2.14 13.44
C PRO A 165 7.10 -3.03 13.10
N THR A 166 7.02 -4.22 13.70
CA THR A 166 5.89 -5.14 13.53
C THR A 166 5.40 -5.68 14.86
N GLY A 167 4.17 -6.20 14.87
CA GLY A 167 3.51 -6.70 16.08
C GLY A 167 3.39 -5.62 17.15
N LYS A 168 3.58 -6.00 18.41
CA LYS A 168 3.41 -5.11 19.56
C LYS A 168 4.25 -3.82 19.47
N THR A 169 5.44 -3.88 18.88
CA THR A 169 6.30 -2.70 18.75
C THR A 169 5.68 -1.63 17.85
N LEU A 170 4.88 -2.01 16.86
CA LEU A 170 4.12 -1.07 16.02
C LEU A 170 2.89 -0.53 16.74
N ASP A 171 2.21 -1.35 17.55
CA ASP A 171 1.07 -0.91 18.36
C ASP A 171 1.46 0.19 19.35
N ASP A 172 2.70 0.14 19.83
CA ASP A 172 3.26 1.05 20.84
C ASP A 172 4.08 2.23 20.25
N ALA A 173 4.13 2.36 18.92
CA ALA A 173 4.96 3.34 18.19
C ALA A 173 4.27 4.70 17.96
#